data_AF-A0A8C9FFU3-F1
#
_entry.id   AF-A0A8C9FFU3-F1
#
_cell.length_a   1.000
_cell.length_b   1.000
_cell.length_c   1.000
_cell.angle_alpha   90.00
_cell.angle_beta   90.00
_cell.angle_gamma   90.00
#
_symmetry.space_group_name_H-M   'P 1'
#
loop_
_entity.id
_entity.type
_entity.pdbx_description
1 polymer ?
#
loop_
_entity_poly.entity_id
_entity_poly.type
_entity_poly.pdbx_seq_one_letter_code
_entity_poly.pdbx_strand_id
1 'polypeptide(L)'
;MDMRNLRFALKQEGHSRRDIFEVLTKHAFPQSHNLNTYIYVSAKLWVLYNVLQGLPNERWRVTFINEHYGLCDTYPSLLVVPYNATDDDLKKVAAFRSRNRIPVLSWIHPENQAVIMRCSQPLVGMSGKRNKDDERYLDIIREANGQISKLTIYDARPNVNAVANKATGGGYESEDAYPNAELFFLDIHNIHVMRESLKKLKDIVYPNVEESHWLSSLESTHWLEHIKLVLTGAIQVADKVSSGRSSVLVHCSDGWDRTAQLTSLAMLMLDSYYRTIEGFEVLVQKEWISFGHKFASRIGHGDKNHADADRSPIFLQFIDCVWQMSKQVFYKVRPFQLLLLIILQVNQISNPGMLLSNDQPNPVEQRYMELLALRDDYMRRLEELQITNNSKIPNSSASSTSPSQMMSQVQTHF
;
A
#
# COMPACT_ATOMS: atom_id res chain seq x y z
N MET A 1 17.04 -9.19 5.26
CA MET A 1 18.23 -9.70 5.98
C MET A 1 17.96 -11.13 6.34
N ASP A 2 18.92 -12.03 6.14
CA ASP A 2 18.77 -13.49 6.31
C ASP A 2 19.28 -13.99 7.68
N MET A 3 19.42 -13.08 8.65
CA MET A 3 19.68 -13.36 10.08
C MET A 3 20.93 -14.21 10.38
N ARG A 4 21.97 -14.12 9.54
CA ARG A 4 23.22 -14.89 9.72
C ARG A 4 24.47 -14.10 9.32
N ASN A 5 25.64 -14.66 9.64
CA ASN A 5 26.96 -14.19 9.17
C ASN A 5 27.78 -15.40 8.68
N LEU A 6 28.33 -15.34 7.47
CA LEU A 6 29.20 -16.39 6.92
C LEU A 6 30.67 -15.99 7.09
N ARG A 7 31.49 -16.90 7.64
CA ARG A 7 32.93 -16.69 7.86
C ARG A 7 33.73 -17.79 7.19
N PHE A 8 34.68 -17.41 6.33
CA PHE A 8 35.54 -18.32 5.59
C PHE A 8 37.00 -18.13 6.03
N ALA A 9 37.72 -19.22 6.26
CA ALA A 9 39.16 -19.21 6.48
C ALA A 9 39.86 -19.65 5.18
N LEU A 10 40.74 -18.80 4.65
CA LEU A 10 41.47 -19.05 3.41
C LEU A 10 42.97 -19.16 3.72
N LYS A 11 43.67 -20.08 3.03
CA LYS A 11 45.12 -20.20 3.13
C LYS A 11 45.78 -18.92 2.60
N GLN A 12 46.89 -18.50 3.21
CA GLN A 12 47.59 -17.26 2.82
C GLN A 12 48.35 -17.38 1.48
N GLU A 13 48.54 -18.59 0.97
CA GLU A 13 49.23 -18.87 -0.28
C GLU A 13 48.42 -18.35 -1.49
N GLY A 14 49.09 -17.66 -2.42
CA GLY A 14 48.55 -17.37 -3.76
C GLY A 14 47.49 -16.27 -3.88
N HIS A 15 47.48 -15.25 -3.03
CA HIS A 15 46.53 -14.10 -3.08
C HIS A 15 45.02 -14.45 -3.05
N SER A 16 44.66 -15.70 -2.81
CA SER A 16 43.28 -16.23 -2.90
C SER A 16 42.22 -15.43 -2.14
N ARG A 17 42.55 -14.87 -0.97
CA ARG A 17 41.63 -14.01 -0.20
C ARG A 17 41.26 -12.72 -0.93
N ARG A 18 42.23 -12.08 -1.57
CA ARG A 18 42.03 -10.82 -2.28
C ARG A 18 41.11 -11.05 -3.47
N ASP A 19 41.42 -12.05 -4.29
CA ASP A 19 40.66 -12.35 -5.50
C ASP A 19 39.21 -12.74 -5.17
N ILE A 20 39.01 -13.60 -4.17
CA ILE A 20 37.66 -13.98 -3.72
C ILE A 20 36.91 -12.76 -3.18
N PHE A 21 37.57 -11.91 -2.38
CA PHE A 21 36.94 -10.70 -1.84
C PHE A 21 36.53 -9.72 -2.95
N GLU A 22 37.41 -9.47 -3.92
CA GLU A 22 37.13 -8.60 -5.07
C GLU A 22 35.94 -9.12 -5.88
N VAL A 23 35.89 -10.43 -6.16
CA VAL A 23 34.77 -11.07 -6.88
C VAL A 23 33.47 -10.97 -6.06
N LEU A 24 33.51 -11.28 -4.76
CA LEU A 24 32.33 -11.19 -3.90
C LEU A 24 31.81 -9.76 -3.82
N THR A 25 32.67 -8.78 -3.56
CA THR A 25 32.27 -7.37 -3.46
C THR A 25 31.70 -6.87 -4.78
N LYS A 26 32.30 -7.23 -5.91
CA LYS A 26 31.82 -6.84 -7.24
C LYS A 26 30.42 -7.39 -7.53
N HIS A 27 30.19 -8.68 -7.28
CA HIS A 27 28.93 -9.35 -7.66
C HIS A 27 27.84 -9.32 -6.59
N ALA A 28 28.18 -9.10 -5.32
CA ALA A 28 27.20 -8.86 -4.26
C ALA A 28 26.64 -7.42 -4.29
N PHE A 29 27.43 -6.48 -4.82
CA PHE A 29 27.05 -5.06 -4.92
C PHE A 29 27.10 -4.55 -6.37
N PRO A 30 26.30 -5.12 -7.29
CA PRO A 30 26.34 -4.77 -8.71
C PRO A 30 26.07 -3.28 -8.97
N GLN A 31 25.12 -2.66 -8.25
CA GLN A 31 24.81 -1.23 -8.41
C GLN A 31 26.01 -0.34 -8.06
N SER A 32 26.73 -0.64 -6.98
CA SER A 32 27.95 0.10 -6.61
C SER A 32 29.12 -0.10 -7.56
N HIS A 33 29.03 -1.04 -8.50
CA HIS A 33 30.06 -1.37 -9.49
C HIS A 33 29.58 -1.17 -10.93
N ASN A 34 28.45 -0.47 -11.15
CA ASN A 34 27.85 -0.24 -12.46
C ASN A 34 27.60 -1.55 -13.25
N LEU A 35 27.23 -2.61 -12.54
CA LEU A 35 26.84 -3.89 -13.13
C LEU A 35 25.32 -4.04 -13.11
N ASN A 36 24.81 -4.82 -14.07
CA ASN A 36 23.41 -5.22 -14.06
C ASN A 36 23.14 -6.13 -12.85
N THR A 37 22.03 -5.85 -12.17
CA THR A 37 21.50 -6.73 -11.12
C THR A 37 21.01 -8.03 -11.76
N TYR A 38 21.32 -9.17 -11.16
CA TYR A 38 20.74 -10.45 -11.59
C TYR A 38 19.24 -10.45 -11.27
N ILE A 39 18.40 -10.24 -12.29
CA ILE A 39 16.94 -10.25 -12.17
C ILE A 39 16.43 -11.53 -12.84
N TYR A 40 15.74 -12.37 -12.08
CA TYR A 40 14.96 -13.49 -12.63
C TYR A 40 13.56 -12.97 -12.98
N VAL A 41 13.22 -12.98 -14.27
CA VAL A 41 11.90 -12.52 -14.76
C VAL A 41 10.95 -13.70 -14.78
N SER A 42 9.97 -13.70 -13.89
CA SER A 42 8.78 -14.58 -14.01
C SER A 42 7.72 -13.85 -14.82
N ALA A 43 7.36 -14.41 -15.97
CA ALA A 43 6.47 -13.81 -16.99
C ALA A 43 4.98 -13.68 -16.59
N LYS A 44 4.60 -13.87 -15.33
CA LYS A 44 3.19 -13.95 -14.88
C LYS A 44 2.66 -12.70 -14.13
N LEU A 45 3.34 -11.56 -14.23
CA LEU A 45 3.13 -10.45 -13.29
C LEU A 45 1.93 -9.50 -13.55
N TRP A 46 1.02 -9.75 -14.51
CA TRP A 46 0.29 -8.62 -15.12
C TRP A 46 -1.23 -8.78 -15.31
N VAL A 47 -1.94 -9.37 -14.34
CA VAL A 47 -3.42 -9.33 -14.34
C VAL A 47 -3.93 -8.48 -13.17
N LEU A 48 -3.72 -7.16 -13.27
CA LEU A 48 -4.35 -6.17 -12.36
C LEU A 48 -5.77 -5.83 -12.83
N TYR A 49 -6.62 -6.84 -13.11
CA TYR A 49 -7.95 -6.60 -13.69
C TYR A 49 -9.13 -7.06 -12.82
N ASN A 50 -8.90 -7.70 -11.67
CA ASN A 50 -9.99 -8.20 -10.80
C ASN A 50 -10.13 -7.49 -9.44
N VAL A 51 -9.41 -6.38 -9.21
CA VAL A 51 -9.30 -5.76 -7.87
C VAL A 51 -10.32 -4.65 -7.61
N LEU A 52 -11.01 -4.18 -8.64
CA LEU A 52 -11.99 -3.10 -8.55
C LEU A 52 -13.40 -3.68 -8.32
N GLN A 53 -13.57 -4.51 -7.29
CA GLN A 53 -14.88 -5.07 -6.93
C GLN A 53 -15.90 -3.94 -6.73
N GLY A 54 -16.86 -3.79 -7.66
CA GLY A 54 -17.90 -2.76 -7.59
C GLY A 54 -17.43 -1.33 -7.87
N LEU A 55 -16.29 -1.14 -8.54
CA LEU A 55 -15.73 0.16 -8.92
C LEU A 55 -15.44 0.24 -10.44
N PRO A 56 -15.64 1.39 -11.10
CA PRO A 56 -16.25 2.62 -10.57
C PRO A 56 -17.75 2.44 -10.28
N ASN A 57 -18.32 3.36 -9.49
CA ASN A 57 -19.75 3.40 -9.19
C ASN A 57 -20.24 4.86 -9.01
N GLU A 58 -21.49 5.04 -8.60
CA GLU A 58 -22.11 6.38 -8.44
C GLU A 58 -21.40 7.29 -7.43
N ARG A 59 -20.59 6.72 -6.52
CA ARG A 59 -19.89 7.46 -5.45
C ARG A 59 -18.39 7.58 -5.67
N TRP A 60 -17.81 6.71 -6.50
CA TRP A 60 -16.38 6.59 -6.73
C TRP A 60 -16.03 6.49 -8.21
N ARG A 61 -15.14 7.36 -8.68
CA ARG A 61 -14.67 7.38 -10.06
C ARG A 61 -13.20 7.00 -10.16
N VAL A 62 -12.82 6.44 -11.30
CA VAL A 62 -11.41 6.33 -11.70
C VAL A 62 -11.00 7.66 -12.32
N THR A 63 -9.86 8.22 -11.90
CA THR A 63 -9.22 9.37 -12.55
C THR A 63 -7.93 8.96 -13.23
N PHE A 64 -7.67 9.59 -14.38
CA PHE A 64 -6.45 9.45 -15.17
C PHE A 64 -5.51 10.65 -14.99
N ILE A 65 -5.79 11.55 -14.05
CA ILE A 65 -4.96 12.74 -13.77
C ILE A 65 -3.49 12.39 -13.48
N ASN A 66 -3.23 11.18 -12.98
CA ASN A 66 -1.89 10.68 -12.68
C ASN A 66 -1.37 9.69 -13.72
N GLU A 67 -1.99 9.57 -14.90
CA GLU A 67 -1.61 8.61 -15.96
C GLU A 67 -0.11 8.73 -16.31
N HIS A 68 0.38 9.97 -16.34
CA HIS A 68 1.78 10.31 -16.60
C HIS A 68 2.55 10.70 -15.34
N TYR A 69 2.08 10.33 -14.15
CA TYR A 69 2.75 10.59 -12.87
C TYR A 69 2.92 12.08 -12.53
N GLY A 70 2.20 12.97 -13.23
CA GLY A 70 2.32 14.43 -13.07
C GLY A 70 1.66 14.97 -11.80
N LEU A 71 0.68 14.27 -11.23
CA LEU A 71 0.09 14.64 -9.95
C LEU A 71 0.98 14.17 -8.79
N CYS A 72 1.35 12.89 -8.81
CA CYS A 72 2.17 12.24 -7.78
C CYS A 72 3.02 11.13 -8.41
N ASP A 73 4.34 11.34 -8.41
CA ASP A 73 5.35 10.47 -9.02
C ASP A 73 5.57 9.13 -8.31
N THR A 74 5.06 9.02 -7.09
CA THR A 74 5.17 7.82 -6.24
C THR A 74 3.84 7.07 -6.07
N TYR A 75 2.80 7.48 -6.79
CA TYR A 75 1.49 6.82 -6.84
C TYR A 75 1.31 6.03 -8.14
N PRO A 76 0.32 5.12 -8.20
CA PRO A 76 -0.03 4.47 -9.45
C PRO A 76 -0.60 5.45 -10.46
N SER A 77 -0.60 5.06 -11.74
CA SER A 77 -1.13 5.86 -12.84
C SER A 77 -2.64 6.07 -12.76
N LEU A 78 -3.36 5.07 -12.25
CA LEU A 78 -4.80 5.10 -12.04
C LEU A 78 -5.10 5.31 -10.56
N LEU A 79 -5.97 6.27 -10.25
CA LEU A 79 -6.42 6.55 -8.89
C LEU A 79 -7.94 6.45 -8.81
N VAL A 80 -8.44 5.95 -7.69
CA VAL A 80 -9.87 5.95 -7.39
C VAL A 80 -10.15 7.01 -6.33
N VAL A 81 -11.06 7.93 -6.67
CA VAL A 81 -11.39 9.12 -5.89
C VAL A 81 -12.91 9.30 -5.83
N PRO A 82 -13.45 10.10 -4.90
CA PRO A 82 -14.89 10.35 -4.86
C PRO A 82 -15.39 10.96 -6.17
N TYR A 83 -16.58 10.56 -6.62
CA TYR A 83 -17.18 10.99 -7.88
C TYR A 83 -17.30 12.52 -7.96
N ASN A 84 -17.68 13.15 -6.85
CA ASN A 84 -17.90 14.60 -6.76
C ASN A 84 -16.63 15.45 -6.63
N ALA A 85 -15.45 14.85 -6.52
CA ALA A 85 -14.18 15.57 -6.52
C ALA A 85 -13.66 15.70 -7.94
N THR A 86 -13.47 16.93 -8.45
CA THR A 86 -12.94 17.18 -9.79
C THR A 86 -11.42 17.04 -9.83
N ASP A 87 -10.83 16.82 -11.01
CA ASP A 87 -9.37 16.73 -11.16
C ASP A 87 -8.66 18.04 -10.73
N ASP A 88 -9.30 19.20 -10.87
CA ASP A 88 -8.74 20.47 -10.36
C ASP A 88 -8.80 20.56 -8.83
N ASP A 89 -9.81 19.98 -8.17
CA ASP A 89 -9.81 19.83 -6.72
C ASP A 89 -8.63 18.95 -6.29
N LEU A 90 -8.38 17.82 -6.97
CA LEU A 90 -7.27 16.90 -6.66
C LEU A 90 -5.91 17.60 -6.70
N LYS A 91 -5.67 18.51 -7.67
CA LYS A 91 -4.42 19.29 -7.74
C LYS A 91 -4.21 20.17 -6.52
N LYS A 92 -5.28 20.78 -6.00
CA LYS A 92 -5.21 21.64 -4.81
C LYS A 92 -5.00 20.84 -3.53
N VAL A 93 -5.63 19.66 -3.44
CA VAL A 93 -5.41 18.70 -2.35
C VAL A 93 -3.97 18.18 -2.38
N ALA A 94 -3.45 17.87 -3.58
CA ALA A 94 -2.08 17.40 -3.77
C ALA A 94 -1.05 18.40 -3.23
N ALA A 95 -1.25 19.70 -3.47
CA ALA A 95 -0.36 20.74 -2.95
C ALA A 95 -0.29 20.80 -1.41
N PHE A 96 -1.25 20.21 -0.70
CA PHE A 96 -1.29 20.18 0.77
C PHE A 96 -0.88 18.83 1.37
N ARG A 97 -0.73 17.77 0.58
CA ARG A 97 -0.34 16.44 1.04
C ARG A 97 1.14 16.23 0.73
N SER A 98 1.91 15.77 1.70
CA SER A 98 3.35 15.54 1.51
C SER A 98 3.64 14.68 0.28
N ARG A 99 4.49 15.18 -0.63
CA ARG A 99 4.81 14.51 -1.91
C ARG A 99 3.60 14.28 -2.81
N ASN A 100 2.56 15.10 -2.67
CA ASN A 100 1.33 15.04 -3.45
C ASN A 100 0.55 13.73 -3.31
N ARG A 101 0.78 12.96 -2.23
CA ARG A 101 0.13 11.66 -1.99
C ARG A 101 -1.24 11.87 -1.35
N ILE A 102 -2.18 12.30 -2.19
CA ILE A 102 -3.56 12.62 -1.82
C ILE A 102 -4.34 11.40 -1.28
N PRO A 103 -5.41 11.59 -0.50
CA PRO A 103 -6.30 10.49 -0.11
C PRO A 103 -6.91 9.79 -1.34
N VAL A 104 -6.61 8.51 -1.49
CA VAL A 104 -7.17 7.65 -2.55
C VAL A 104 -7.63 6.31 -1.99
N LEU A 105 -8.56 5.66 -2.69
CA LEU A 105 -9.19 4.43 -2.25
C LEU A 105 -8.23 3.23 -2.34
N SER A 106 -8.09 2.52 -1.22
CA SER A 106 -7.42 1.23 -1.14
C SER A 106 -8.40 0.07 -1.19
N TRP A 107 -9.55 0.16 -0.50
CA TRP A 107 -10.53 -0.91 -0.45
C TRP A 107 -11.93 -0.35 -0.15
N ILE A 108 -12.96 -1.07 -0.61
CA ILE A 108 -14.36 -0.74 -0.36
C ILE A 108 -15.09 -1.99 0.14
N HIS A 109 -15.90 -1.82 1.18
CA HIS A 109 -16.72 -2.90 1.72
C HIS A 109 -17.88 -3.21 0.77
N PRO A 110 -18.06 -4.47 0.35
CA PRO A 110 -19.06 -4.83 -0.66
C PRO A 110 -20.49 -4.49 -0.24
N GLU A 111 -20.82 -4.70 1.04
CA GLU A 111 -22.18 -4.46 1.56
C GLU A 111 -22.41 -3.04 2.09
N ASN A 112 -21.60 -2.58 3.05
CA ASN A 112 -21.85 -1.32 3.75
C ASN A 112 -21.27 -0.08 3.05
N GLN A 113 -20.48 -0.26 1.97
CA GLN A 113 -19.84 0.80 1.19
C GLN A 113 -18.81 1.67 1.94
N ALA A 114 -18.43 1.30 3.17
CA ALA A 114 -17.33 1.95 3.88
C ALA A 114 -16.00 1.65 3.20
N VAL A 115 -15.10 2.65 3.17
CA VAL A 115 -13.83 2.56 2.47
C VAL A 115 -12.63 2.64 3.39
N ILE A 116 -11.54 1.99 2.97
CA ILE A 116 -10.19 2.28 3.45
C ILE A 116 -9.53 3.21 2.44
N MET A 117 -9.21 4.42 2.87
CA MET A 117 -8.44 5.41 2.11
C MET A 117 -7.00 5.46 2.63
N ARG A 118 -6.06 5.87 1.77
CA ARG A 118 -4.65 6.08 2.14
C ARG A 118 -4.09 7.38 1.62
N CYS A 119 -3.20 8.01 2.38
CA CYS A 119 -2.47 9.22 1.96
C CYS A 119 -1.14 9.39 2.72
N SER A 120 -0.44 10.49 2.45
CA SER A 120 0.60 11.06 3.32
C SER A 120 0.03 12.08 4.31
N GLN A 121 0.86 12.53 5.26
CA GLN A 121 0.51 13.62 6.16
C GLN A 121 0.13 14.93 5.44
N PRO A 122 -0.72 15.76 6.05
CA PRO A 122 -0.97 17.13 5.61
C PRO A 122 0.22 18.06 5.93
N LEU A 123 0.39 19.12 5.13
CA LEU A 123 1.47 20.12 5.23
C LEU A 123 1.05 21.33 6.10
N VAL A 124 0.63 21.04 7.33
CA VAL A 124 0.11 22.02 8.29
C VAL A 124 1.20 22.99 8.77
N GLY A 125 2.37 22.45 9.11
CA GLY A 125 3.48 23.20 9.69
C GLY A 125 3.19 23.84 11.04
N MET A 126 4.17 24.55 11.59
CA MET A 126 4.04 25.27 12.87
C MET A 126 3.01 26.40 12.80
N SER A 127 2.83 26.99 11.63
CA SER A 127 1.89 28.09 11.40
C SER A 127 0.41 27.66 11.44
N GLY A 128 0.13 26.35 11.53
CA GLY A 128 -1.24 25.85 11.52
C GLY A 128 -1.93 26.07 10.16
N LYS A 129 -1.21 25.93 9.05
CA LYS A 129 -1.77 26.11 7.71
C LYS A 129 -2.91 25.13 7.49
N ARG A 130 -3.93 25.62 6.82
CA ARG A 130 -5.15 24.90 6.45
C ARG A 130 -5.30 24.91 4.94
N ASN A 131 -5.99 23.92 4.41
CA ASN A 131 -6.36 23.84 3.00
C ASN A 131 -7.83 23.47 2.89
N LYS A 132 -8.65 24.42 2.43
CA LYS A 132 -10.10 24.25 2.32
C LYS A 132 -10.50 23.18 1.32
N ASP A 133 -9.68 22.94 0.30
CA ASP A 133 -9.93 21.89 -0.69
C ASP A 133 -9.65 20.50 -0.09
N ASP A 134 -8.62 20.33 0.75
CA ASP A 134 -8.36 19.09 1.49
C ASP A 134 -9.43 18.82 2.55
N GLU A 135 -9.84 19.86 3.31
CA GLU A 135 -10.94 19.78 4.27
C GLU A 135 -12.24 19.31 3.59
N ARG A 136 -12.62 19.99 2.49
CA ARG A 136 -13.79 19.62 1.68
C ARG A 136 -13.64 18.21 1.09
N TYR A 137 -12.45 17.83 0.65
CA TYR A 137 -12.21 16.52 0.05
C TYR A 137 -12.42 15.39 1.07
N LEU A 138 -11.98 15.57 2.33
CA LEU A 138 -12.27 14.61 3.40
C LEU A 138 -13.76 14.55 3.75
N ASP A 139 -14.48 15.67 3.69
CA ASP A 139 -15.94 15.68 3.84
C ASP A 139 -16.65 14.92 2.71
N ILE A 140 -16.21 15.07 1.46
CA ILE A 140 -16.77 14.31 0.33
C ILE A 140 -16.53 12.80 0.53
N ILE A 141 -15.35 12.40 1.01
CA ILE A 141 -15.03 11.00 1.33
C ILE A 141 -15.99 10.47 2.41
N ARG A 142 -16.20 11.24 3.48
CA ARG A 142 -17.13 10.89 4.56
C ARG A 142 -18.55 10.69 4.02
N GLU A 143 -19.02 11.62 3.20
CA GLU A 143 -20.37 11.61 2.61
C GLU A 143 -20.57 10.46 1.62
N ALA A 144 -19.50 10.01 0.94
CA ALA A 144 -19.55 8.86 0.04
C ALA A 144 -19.94 7.55 0.75
N ASN A 145 -19.80 7.45 2.07
CA ASN A 145 -20.30 6.30 2.84
C ASN A 145 -21.82 6.36 3.11
N GLY A 146 -22.45 7.52 2.94
CA GLY A 146 -23.89 7.72 3.20
C GLY A 146 -24.28 7.61 4.69
N GLN A 147 -23.29 7.58 5.59
CA GLN A 147 -23.47 7.59 7.04
C GLN A 147 -23.17 8.99 7.60
N ILE A 148 -23.85 9.38 8.68
CA ILE A 148 -23.67 10.69 9.34
C ILE A 148 -22.43 10.70 10.26
N SER A 149 -21.78 9.54 10.47
CA SER A 149 -20.62 9.41 11.34
C SER A 149 -19.43 10.25 10.89
N LYS A 150 -18.56 10.60 11.85
CA LYS A 150 -17.27 11.23 11.56
C LYS A 150 -16.38 10.29 10.75
N LEU A 151 -15.55 10.87 9.88
CA LEU A 151 -14.47 10.15 9.21
C LEU A 151 -13.38 9.81 10.24
N THR A 152 -13.05 8.54 10.38
CA THR A 152 -11.97 8.15 11.28
C THR A 152 -10.63 8.24 10.58
N ILE A 153 -9.68 8.97 11.15
CA ILE A 153 -8.31 9.12 10.65
C ILE A 153 -7.38 8.34 11.58
N TYR A 154 -6.64 7.39 11.01
CA TYR A 154 -5.58 6.66 11.71
C TYR A 154 -4.23 7.17 11.24
N ASP A 155 -3.58 7.95 12.10
CA ASP A 155 -2.17 8.30 11.93
C ASP A 155 -1.31 7.20 12.56
N ALA A 156 -0.53 6.51 11.73
CA ALA A 156 0.28 5.40 12.20
C ALA A 156 1.34 5.81 13.24
N ARG A 157 1.69 7.10 13.34
CA ARG A 157 2.79 7.58 14.16
C ARG A 157 2.41 7.64 15.64
N PRO A 158 3.41 7.60 16.54
CA PRO A 158 3.24 8.18 17.87
C PRO A 158 2.95 9.68 17.78
N ASN A 159 2.11 10.19 18.67
CA ASN A 159 1.74 11.62 18.72
C ASN A 159 2.99 12.52 18.72
N VAL A 160 3.99 12.19 19.56
CA VAL A 160 5.25 12.95 19.64
C VAL A 160 5.96 13.07 18.29
N ASN A 161 5.90 12.04 17.45
CA ASN A 161 6.50 12.05 16.12
C ASN A 161 5.65 12.88 15.14
N ALA A 162 4.33 12.85 15.28
CA ALA A 162 3.45 13.70 14.47
C ALA A 162 3.64 15.19 14.80
N VAL A 163 3.80 15.53 16.08
CA VAL A 163 4.16 16.89 16.53
C VAL A 163 5.54 17.30 16.02
N ALA A 164 6.53 16.41 16.07
CA ALA A 164 7.86 16.69 15.49
C ALA A 164 7.79 16.95 13.97
N ASN A 165 6.95 16.22 13.23
CA ASN A 165 6.72 16.50 11.80
C ASN A 165 5.99 17.82 11.58
N LYS A 166 5.09 18.24 12.48
CA LYS A 166 4.47 19.56 12.43
C LYS A 166 5.52 20.67 12.53
N ALA A 167 6.56 20.48 13.33
CA ALA A 167 7.68 21.41 13.44
C ALA A 167 8.48 21.55 12.13
N THR A 168 8.51 20.52 11.28
CA THR A 168 9.27 20.51 10.01
C THR A 168 8.39 20.72 8.77
N GLY A 169 7.16 21.20 8.95
CA GLY A 169 6.26 21.57 7.84
C GLY A 169 5.18 20.54 7.49
N GLY A 170 5.25 19.33 8.05
CA GLY A 170 4.18 18.34 8.00
C GLY A 170 3.10 18.58 9.05
N GLY A 171 2.52 17.53 9.61
CA GLY A 171 1.54 17.64 10.68
C GLY A 171 0.46 16.57 10.63
N TYR A 172 -0.70 16.89 11.17
CA TYR A 172 -1.87 16.02 11.27
C TYR A 172 -3.14 16.87 11.30
N GLU A 173 -4.27 16.25 11.00
CA GLU A 173 -5.59 16.85 10.92
C GLU A 173 -6.08 17.24 12.32
N SER A 174 -6.17 18.54 12.62
CA SER A 174 -6.69 19.05 13.90
C SER A 174 -8.21 19.13 13.91
N GLU A 175 -8.84 18.94 15.08
CA GLU A 175 -10.30 19.00 15.26
C GLU A 175 -10.92 20.33 14.76
N ASP A 176 -10.23 21.47 14.96
CA ASP A 176 -10.70 22.78 14.49
C ASP A 176 -10.71 22.93 12.96
N ALA A 177 -9.85 22.17 12.27
CA ALA A 177 -9.74 22.20 10.81
C ALA A 177 -10.63 21.15 10.16
N TYR A 178 -10.80 19.99 10.82
CA TYR A 178 -11.56 18.84 10.32
C TYR A 178 -12.63 18.43 11.35
N PRO A 179 -13.69 19.24 11.54
CA PRO A 179 -14.69 19.01 12.59
C PRO A 179 -15.46 17.69 12.43
N ASN A 180 -15.59 17.22 11.18
CA ASN A 180 -16.26 15.97 10.83
C ASN A 180 -15.30 14.77 10.77
N ALA A 181 -14.06 14.92 11.27
CA ALA A 181 -13.10 13.85 11.42
C ALA A 181 -12.74 13.61 12.89
N GLU A 182 -12.29 12.39 13.18
CA GLU A 182 -11.72 12.00 14.47
C GLU A 182 -10.37 11.33 14.22
N LEU A 183 -9.30 11.80 14.88
CA LEU A 183 -7.94 11.32 14.64
C LEU A 183 -7.42 10.47 15.80
N PHE A 184 -6.83 9.33 15.47
CA PHE A 184 -6.19 8.41 16.40
C PHE A 184 -4.73 8.14 16.01
N PHE A 185 -3.85 8.16 17.00
CA PHE A 185 -2.44 7.78 16.84
C PHE A 185 -2.26 6.30 17.17
N LEU A 186 -1.51 5.56 16.34
CA LEU A 186 -1.30 4.12 16.49
C LEU A 186 0.06 3.73 17.08
N ASP A 187 0.90 4.71 17.41
CA ASP A 187 2.20 4.52 18.08
C ASP A 187 3.22 3.63 17.34
N ILE A 188 3.09 3.49 16.01
CA ILE A 188 4.03 2.73 15.18
C ILE A 188 5.24 3.59 14.84
N HIS A 189 6.39 3.21 15.41
CA HIS A 189 7.65 3.94 15.31
C HIS A 189 8.21 3.99 13.88
N ASN A 190 9.20 4.87 13.65
CA ASN A 190 9.77 5.10 12.33
C ASN A 190 10.75 3.98 11.89
N ILE A 191 11.23 4.10 10.66
CA ILE A 191 12.12 3.12 10.01
C ILE A 191 13.41 2.85 10.80
N HIS A 192 13.93 3.84 11.54
CA HIS A 192 15.17 3.69 12.29
C HIS A 192 14.97 2.82 13.52
N VAL A 193 13.87 3.00 14.25
CA VAL A 193 13.52 2.16 15.40
C VAL A 193 13.34 0.70 14.96
N MET A 194 12.67 0.46 13.84
CA MET A 194 12.47 -0.89 13.31
C MET A 194 13.78 -1.56 12.87
N ARG A 195 14.72 -0.79 12.32
CA ARG A 195 16.07 -1.30 12.00
C ARG A 195 16.81 -1.71 13.26
N GLU A 196 16.85 -0.86 14.28
CA GLU A 196 17.56 -1.17 15.53
C GLU A 196 16.91 -2.36 16.26
N SER A 197 15.58 -2.49 16.23
CA SER A 197 14.87 -3.64 16.78
C SER A 197 15.28 -4.95 16.10
N LEU A 198 15.32 -5.01 14.76
CA LEU A 198 15.77 -6.21 14.04
C LEU A 198 17.24 -6.53 14.29
N LYS A 199 18.09 -5.50 14.42
CA LYS A 199 19.51 -5.68 14.74
C LYS A 199 19.66 -6.35 16.10
N LYS A 200 18.99 -5.85 17.14
CA LYS A 200 18.96 -6.49 18.47
C LYS A 200 18.44 -7.92 18.41
N LEU A 201 17.38 -8.16 17.62
CA LEU A 201 16.83 -9.51 17.46
C LEU A 201 17.86 -10.46 16.83
N LYS A 202 18.60 -10.02 15.80
CA LYS A 202 19.67 -10.82 15.20
C LYS A 202 20.72 -11.22 16.23
N ASP A 203 21.12 -10.28 17.08
CA ASP A 203 22.20 -10.47 18.06
C ASP A 203 21.86 -11.53 19.12
N ILE A 204 20.57 -11.76 19.42
CA ILE A 204 20.14 -12.77 20.40
C ILE A 204 19.77 -14.13 19.79
N VAL A 205 19.57 -14.21 18.46
CA VAL A 205 19.19 -15.46 17.77
C VAL A 205 20.35 -16.12 17.01
N TYR A 206 21.44 -15.39 16.75
CA TYR A 206 22.56 -15.89 15.96
C TYR A 206 23.91 -15.50 16.60
N PRO A 207 24.89 -16.41 16.68
CA PRO A 207 24.87 -17.79 16.17
C PRO A 207 24.21 -18.80 17.12
N ASN A 208 24.13 -18.49 18.41
CA ASN A 208 23.59 -19.37 19.45
C ASN A 208 22.57 -18.58 20.27
N VAL A 209 21.53 -19.26 20.73
CA VAL A 209 20.51 -18.69 21.62
C VAL A 209 20.92 -18.94 23.07
N GLU A 210 20.86 -17.91 23.90
CA GLU A 210 21.02 -18.04 25.34
C GLU A 210 19.66 -18.31 26.01
N GLU A 211 19.42 -19.57 26.37
CA GLU A 211 18.12 -20.04 26.87
C GLU A 211 17.73 -19.47 28.24
N SER A 212 18.71 -19.25 29.14
CA SER A 212 18.47 -18.78 30.52
C SER A 212 17.78 -17.41 30.61
N HIS A 213 18.02 -16.55 29.62
CA HIS A 213 17.51 -15.18 29.57
C HIS A 213 16.74 -14.91 28.28
N TRP A 214 16.22 -15.96 27.61
CA TRP A 214 15.59 -15.83 26.29
C TRP A 214 14.45 -14.81 26.29
N LEU A 215 13.50 -14.92 27.22
CA LEU A 215 12.30 -14.06 27.24
C LEU A 215 12.65 -12.59 27.49
N SER A 216 13.52 -12.29 28.46
CA SER A 216 13.96 -10.92 28.75
C SER A 216 14.81 -10.35 27.62
N SER A 217 15.65 -11.17 26.99
CA SER A 217 16.45 -10.76 25.84
C SER A 217 15.56 -10.42 24.66
N LEU A 218 14.56 -11.27 24.36
CA LEU A 218 13.56 -11.04 23.33
C LEU A 218 12.75 -9.77 23.59
N GLU A 219 12.29 -9.56 24.82
CA GLU A 219 11.58 -8.34 25.23
C GLU A 219 12.42 -7.08 24.96
N SER A 220 13.71 -7.10 25.29
CA SER A 220 14.63 -5.96 25.08
C SER A 220 14.86 -5.56 23.61
N THR A 221 14.49 -6.45 22.67
CA THR A 221 14.53 -6.16 21.22
C THR A 221 13.35 -5.30 20.79
N HIS A 222 12.24 -5.31 21.54
CA HIS A 222 10.94 -4.74 21.18
C HIS A 222 10.35 -5.26 19.85
N TRP A 223 10.90 -6.31 19.24
CA TRP A 223 10.44 -6.78 17.94
C TRP A 223 8.96 -7.20 17.98
N LEU A 224 8.60 -8.07 18.93
CA LEU A 224 7.22 -8.52 19.08
C LEU A 224 6.27 -7.40 19.53
N GLU A 225 6.77 -6.41 20.27
CA GLU A 225 5.98 -5.22 20.60
C GLU A 225 5.64 -4.41 19.34
N HIS A 226 6.60 -4.22 18.44
CA HIS A 226 6.35 -3.55 17.16
C HIS A 226 5.41 -4.36 16.25
N ILE A 227 5.56 -5.68 16.18
CA ILE A 227 4.62 -6.56 15.46
C ILE A 227 3.20 -6.44 16.04
N LYS A 228 3.07 -6.42 17.37
CA LYS A 228 1.79 -6.21 18.07
C LYS A 228 1.18 -4.87 17.67
N LEU A 229 1.91 -3.76 17.74
CA LEU A 229 1.38 -2.43 17.40
C LEU A 229 0.87 -2.35 15.96
N VAL A 230 1.62 -2.92 15.00
CA VAL A 230 1.20 -2.99 13.60
C VAL A 230 -0.09 -3.80 13.43
N LEU A 231 -0.18 -4.99 14.04
CA LEU A 231 -1.39 -5.81 13.99
C LEU A 231 -2.58 -5.14 14.69
N THR A 232 -2.38 -4.55 15.87
CA THR A 232 -3.43 -3.82 16.61
C THR A 232 -3.94 -2.63 15.82
N GLY A 233 -3.07 -1.87 15.14
CA GLY A 233 -3.49 -0.79 14.25
C GLY A 233 -4.31 -1.30 13.06
N ALA A 234 -3.90 -2.39 12.42
CA ALA A 234 -4.65 -2.99 11.32
C ALA A 234 -6.02 -3.54 11.76
N ILE A 235 -6.10 -4.13 12.97
CA ILE A 235 -7.36 -4.58 13.57
C ILE A 235 -8.31 -3.40 13.79
N GLN A 236 -7.82 -2.27 14.30
CA GLN A 236 -8.65 -1.07 14.48
C GLN A 236 -9.21 -0.55 13.16
N VAL A 237 -8.38 -0.50 12.11
CA VAL A 237 -8.81 -0.14 10.74
C VAL A 237 -9.90 -1.10 10.26
N ALA A 238 -9.69 -2.41 10.37
CA ALA A 238 -10.65 -3.42 9.92
C ALA A 238 -11.97 -3.38 10.72
N ASP A 239 -11.90 -3.27 12.04
CA ASP A 239 -13.08 -3.23 12.91
C ASP A 239 -13.93 -1.98 12.67
N LYS A 240 -13.28 -0.81 12.51
CA LYS A 240 -14.01 0.44 12.22
C LYS A 240 -14.76 0.38 10.88
N VAL A 241 -14.20 -0.30 9.87
CA VAL A 241 -14.83 -0.47 8.55
C VAL A 241 -15.92 -1.55 8.57
N SER A 242 -15.65 -2.70 9.19
CA SER A 242 -16.59 -3.83 9.25
C SER A 242 -17.72 -3.59 10.26
N SER A 243 -17.36 -3.53 11.54
CA SER A 243 -18.30 -3.40 12.66
C SER A 243 -18.81 -1.97 12.80
N GLY A 244 -17.91 -0.99 12.69
CA GLY A 244 -18.26 0.43 12.81
C GLY A 244 -18.96 1.00 11.58
N ARG A 245 -18.97 0.27 10.46
CA ARG A 245 -19.56 0.70 9.16
C ARG A 245 -19.11 2.10 8.74
N SER A 246 -17.90 2.51 9.15
CA SER A 246 -17.38 3.85 8.92
C SER A 246 -16.16 3.80 8.01
N SER A 247 -16.05 4.80 7.14
CA SER A 247 -14.88 4.95 6.29
C SER A 247 -13.70 5.45 7.11
N VAL A 248 -12.50 5.05 6.70
CA VAL A 248 -11.26 5.35 7.42
C VAL A 248 -10.22 5.93 6.48
N LEU A 249 -9.46 6.90 6.96
CA LEU A 249 -8.27 7.42 6.29
C LEU A 249 -7.02 6.98 7.05
N VAL A 250 -6.13 6.26 6.39
CA VAL A 250 -4.88 5.78 6.98
C VAL A 250 -3.71 6.57 6.41
N HIS A 251 -2.88 7.16 7.29
CA HIS A 251 -1.65 7.82 6.85
C HIS A 251 -0.54 7.68 7.88
N CYS A 252 0.65 8.17 7.51
CA CYS A 252 1.77 8.36 8.42
C CYS A 252 2.50 9.64 7.97
N SER A 253 3.83 9.68 7.98
CA SER A 253 4.59 10.79 7.37
C SER A 253 4.46 10.76 5.84
N ASP A 254 5.18 9.86 5.16
CA ASP A 254 5.20 9.81 3.68
C ASP A 254 4.09 8.92 3.08
N GLY A 255 3.39 8.09 3.87
CA GLY A 255 2.30 7.26 3.35
C GLY A 255 2.70 6.03 2.52
N TRP A 256 3.96 5.58 2.60
CA TRP A 256 4.46 4.41 1.84
C TRP A 256 5.09 3.28 2.70
N ASP A 257 5.26 3.48 4.02
CA ASP A 257 5.83 2.47 4.93
C ASP A 257 4.72 1.88 5.81
N ARG A 258 4.47 2.50 6.97
CA ARG A 258 3.45 2.07 7.94
C ARG A 258 2.04 2.06 7.37
N THR A 259 1.73 3.02 6.50
CA THR A 259 0.44 3.05 5.80
C THR A 259 0.23 1.80 4.95
N ALA A 260 1.27 1.34 4.23
CA ALA A 260 1.18 0.11 3.45
C ALA A 260 1.00 -1.13 4.34
N GLN A 261 1.68 -1.18 5.50
CA GLN A 261 1.46 -2.24 6.50
C GLN A 261 0.00 -2.29 6.95
N LEU A 262 -0.54 -1.15 7.38
CA LEU A 262 -1.89 -1.06 7.94
C LEU A 262 -2.98 -1.37 6.90
N THR A 263 -2.92 -0.76 5.72
CA THR A 263 -3.95 -0.97 4.69
C THR A 263 -3.95 -2.41 4.21
N SER A 264 -2.77 -2.98 3.93
CA SER A 264 -2.68 -4.35 3.41
C SER A 264 -3.09 -5.40 4.44
N LEU A 265 -2.73 -5.23 5.73
CA LEU A 265 -3.17 -6.14 6.79
C LEU A 265 -4.68 -6.04 7.05
N ALA A 266 -5.25 -4.83 7.07
CA ALA A 266 -6.69 -4.67 7.20
C ALA A 266 -7.44 -5.30 6.03
N MET A 267 -6.95 -5.12 4.80
CA MET A 267 -7.50 -5.78 3.60
C MET A 267 -7.45 -7.31 3.69
N LEU A 268 -6.38 -7.90 4.25
CA LEU A 268 -6.30 -9.34 4.50
C LEU A 268 -7.32 -9.84 5.53
N MET A 269 -7.64 -9.02 6.53
CA MET A 269 -8.65 -9.34 7.54
C MET A 269 -10.07 -9.27 6.96
N LEU A 270 -10.33 -8.29 6.09
CA LEU A 270 -11.67 -7.99 5.56
C LEU A 270 -12.04 -8.81 4.33
N ASP A 271 -11.07 -9.14 3.47
CA ASP A 271 -11.35 -9.70 2.15
C ASP A 271 -10.66 -11.07 1.98
N SER A 272 -11.46 -12.09 1.69
CA SER A 272 -10.97 -13.46 1.48
C SER A 272 -10.17 -13.62 0.20
N TYR A 273 -10.38 -12.76 -0.80
CA TYR A 273 -9.62 -12.79 -2.04
C TYR A 273 -8.12 -12.63 -1.78
N TYR A 274 -7.72 -11.64 -0.98
CA TYR A 274 -6.30 -11.39 -0.67
C TYR A 274 -5.63 -12.49 0.15
N ARG A 275 -6.40 -13.46 0.68
CA ARG A 275 -5.87 -14.65 1.37
C ARG A 275 -5.61 -15.83 0.42
N THR A 276 -5.99 -15.73 -0.84
CA THR A 276 -5.56 -16.66 -1.90
C THR A 276 -4.13 -16.34 -2.33
N ILE A 277 -3.43 -17.26 -3.00
CA ILE A 277 -2.08 -17.01 -3.52
C ILE A 277 -2.10 -15.84 -4.51
N GLU A 278 -3.00 -15.90 -5.50
CA GLU A 278 -3.17 -14.85 -6.51
C GLU A 278 -3.57 -13.51 -5.89
N GLY A 279 -4.55 -13.52 -4.98
CA GLY A 279 -4.96 -12.30 -4.30
C GLY A 279 -3.85 -11.70 -3.44
N PHE A 280 -3.03 -12.50 -2.76
CA PHE A 280 -1.89 -11.97 -2.00
C PHE A 280 -0.82 -11.35 -2.91
N GLU A 281 -0.52 -11.97 -4.07
CA GLU A 281 0.37 -11.38 -5.07
C GLU A 281 -0.16 -10.03 -5.56
N VAL A 282 -1.47 -9.96 -5.82
CA VAL A 282 -2.16 -8.72 -6.18
C VAL A 282 -2.11 -7.68 -5.06
N LEU A 283 -2.29 -8.08 -3.80
CA LEU A 283 -2.18 -7.18 -2.65
C LEU A 283 -0.81 -6.53 -2.56
N VAL A 284 0.26 -7.32 -2.76
CA VAL A 284 1.65 -6.81 -2.76
C VAL A 284 1.88 -5.90 -3.97
N GLN A 285 1.45 -6.30 -5.16
CA GLN A 285 1.57 -5.47 -6.36
C GLN A 285 0.84 -4.13 -6.21
N LYS A 286 -0.33 -4.13 -5.57
CA LYS A 286 -1.13 -2.93 -5.34
C LYS A 286 -0.59 -2.10 -4.18
N GLU A 287 -0.75 -2.58 -2.95
CA GLU A 287 -0.54 -1.74 -1.76
C GLU A 287 0.93 -1.41 -1.45
N TRP A 288 1.85 -2.20 -1.97
CA TRP A 288 3.28 -2.02 -1.72
C TRP A 288 4.01 -1.49 -2.94
N ILE A 289 3.87 -2.17 -4.08
CA ILE A 289 4.61 -1.83 -5.30
C ILE A 289 4.02 -0.58 -5.96
N SER A 290 2.76 -0.62 -6.39
CA SER A 290 2.17 0.47 -7.20
C SER A 290 2.00 1.74 -6.37
N PHE A 291 1.79 1.60 -5.06
CA PHE A 291 1.74 2.71 -4.12
C PHE A 291 3.12 3.19 -3.63
N GLY A 292 4.21 2.68 -4.19
CA GLY A 292 5.54 3.30 -4.06
C GLY A 292 6.25 3.05 -2.74
N HIS A 293 6.06 1.88 -2.10
CA HIS A 293 6.98 1.44 -1.05
C HIS A 293 8.40 1.39 -1.63
N LYS A 294 9.36 2.05 -0.94
CA LYS A 294 10.73 2.23 -1.44
C LYS A 294 11.59 0.97 -1.24
N PHE A 295 11.19 -0.16 -1.83
CA PHE A 295 11.89 -1.43 -1.69
C PHE A 295 13.40 -1.33 -1.94
N ALA A 296 13.82 -0.67 -3.03
CA ALA A 296 15.22 -0.45 -3.36
C ALA A 296 16.01 0.21 -2.20
N SER A 297 15.50 1.31 -1.65
CA SER A 297 16.13 2.02 -0.53
C SER A 297 16.03 1.25 0.79
N ARG A 298 14.88 0.61 1.06
CA ARG A 298 14.63 -0.11 2.32
C ARG A 298 15.48 -1.36 2.45
N ILE A 299 15.82 -2.00 1.32
CA ILE A 299 16.66 -3.21 1.28
C ILE A 299 18.12 -2.85 1.00
N GLY A 300 18.38 -1.86 0.15
CA GLY A 300 19.71 -1.50 -0.35
C GLY A 300 20.23 -2.50 -1.38
N HIS A 301 19.40 -2.83 -2.37
CA HIS A 301 19.69 -3.84 -3.39
C HIS A 301 20.95 -3.51 -4.18
N GLY A 302 21.97 -4.37 -4.09
CA GLY A 302 23.22 -4.20 -4.84
C GLY A 302 24.06 -2.98 -4.46
N ASP A 303 23.72 -2.30 -3.36
CA ASP A 303 24.48 -1.18 -2.83
C ASP A 303 25.37 -1.64 -1.66
N LYS A 304 26.66 -1.30 -1.72
CA LYS A 304 27.67 -1.58 -0.70
C LYS A 304 27.48 -0.76 0.58
N ASN A 305 26.71 0.33 0.55
CA ASN A 305 26.49 1.19 1.72
C ASN A 305 25.55 0.54 2.75
N HIS A 306 26.07 -0.44 3.49
CA HIS A 306 25.32 -1.17 4.52
C HIS A 306 24.87 -0.29 5.71
N ALA A 307 25.46 0.90 5.87
CA ALA A 307 25.15 1.85 6.95
C ALA A 307 24.06 2.87 6.58
N ASP A 308 23.48 2.76 5.38
CA ASP A 308 22.42 3.66 4.92
C ASP A 308 21.25 3.71 5.92
N ALA A 309 20.95 4.93 6.35
CA ALA A 309 19.90 5.23 7.31
C ALA A 309 18.50 4.92 6.78
N ASP A 310 18.32 4.81 5.46
CA ASP A 310 17.05 4.47 4.81
C ASP A 310 16.72 2.97 4.79
N ARG A 311 17.71 2.10 5.09
CA ARG A 311 17.47 0.65 5.17
C ARG A 311 16.65 0.31 6.40
N SER A 312 15.58 -0.47 6.22
CA SER A 312 14.66 -0.84 7.30
C SER A 312 13.76 -2.02 6.92
N PRO A 313 13.44 -2.93 7.87
CA PRO A 313 12.73 -4.18 7.59
C PRO A 313 11.20 -4.04 7.53
N ILE A 314 10.68 -2.97 6.90
CA ILE A 314 9.23 -2.66 6.90
C ILE A 314 8.39 -3.76 6.23
N PHE A 315 8.81 -4.23 5.05
CA PHE A 315 8.13 -5.32 4.37
C PHE A 315 8.30 -6.66 5.12
N LEU A 316 9.45 -6.88 5.77
CA LEU A 316 9.65 -8.08 6.60
C LEU A 316 8.68 -8.09 7.79
N GLN A 317 8.48 -6.95 8.46
CA GLN A 317 7.49 -6.82 9.53
C GLN A 317 6.08 -7.13 9.03
N PHE A 318 5.71 -6.68 7.83
CA PHE A 318 4.44 -7.04 7.22
C PHE A 318 4.30 -8.56 7.05
N ILE A 319 5.32 -9.23 6.50
CA ILE A 319 5.28 -10.69 6.34
C ILE A 319 5.25 -11.42 7.69
N ASP A 320 5.93 -10.90 8.71
CA ASP A 320 5.84 -11.42 10.08
C ASP A 320 4.39 -11.31 10.59
N CYS A 321 3.75 -10.15 10.47
CA CYS A 321 2.33 -9.97 10.81
C CYS A 321 1.41 -10.96 10.06
N VAL A 322 1.63 -11.17 8.77
CA VAL A 322 0.89 -12.17 7.97
C VAL A 322 1.13 -13.59 8.51
N TRP A 323 2.37 -13.91 8.90
CA TRP A 323 2.70 -15.18 9.53
C TRP A 323 1.98 -15.34 10.87
N GLN A 324 1.93 -14.31 11.73
CA GLN A 324 1.16 -14.34 12.98
C GLN A 324 -0.31 -14.66 12.73
N MET A 325 -0.93 -13.99 11.74
CA MET A 325 -2.32 -14.27 11.35
C MET A 325 -2.52 -15.72 10.90
N SER A 326 -1.58 -16.27 10.12
CA SER A 326 -1.63 -17.67 9.65
C SER A 326 -1.46 -18.70 10.77
N LYS A 327 -0.86 -18.30 11.91
CA LYS A 327 -0.72 -19.15 13.09
C LYS A 327 -1.97 -19.16 13.96
N GLN A 328 -2.65 -18.03 14.06
CA GLN A 328 -3.84 -17.89 14.92
C GLN A 328 -5.12 -18.33 14.21
N VAL A 329 -5.22 -18.06 12.90
CA VAL A 329 -6.35 -18.50 12.09
C VAL A 329 -5.86 -19.66 11.22
N PHE A 330 -6.51 -20.82 11.32
CA PHE A 330 -6.22 -22.03 10.52
C PHE A 330 -6.49 -21.83 9.01
N TYR A 331 -5.82 -20.87 8.36
CA TYR A 331 -5.82 -20.73 6.91
C TYR A 331 -4.57 -21.40 6.33
N LYS A 332 -4.76 -22.22 5.29
CA LYS A 332 -3.69 -22.75 4.44
C LYS A 332 -3.06 -21.67 3.55
N VAL A 333 -2.77 -20.48 4.08
CA VAL A 333 -1.78 -19.62 3.43
C VAL A 333 -0.43 -20.29 3.71
N ARG A 334 0.38 -20.54 2.69
CA ARG A 334 1.77 -21.00 2.86
C ARG A 334 2.71 -19.79 2.75
N PRO A 335 2.77 -18.88 3.74
CA PRO A 335 3.52 -17.62 3.66
C PRO A 335 5.00 -17.84 3.34
N PHE A 336 5.58 -18.98 3.73
CA PHE A 336 6.99 -19.29 3.48
C PHE A 336 7.35 -19.52 2.00
N GLN A 337 6.42 -20.02 1.18
CA GLN A 337 6.66 -20.19 -0.26
C GLN A 337 6.50 -18.84 -1.02
N LEU A 338 5.67 -17.93 -0.51
CA LEU A 338 5.46 -16.59 -1.09
C LEU A 338 6.58 -15.60 -0.74
N LEU A 339 7.14 -15.65 0.47
CA LEU A 339 8.26 -14.76 0.86
C LEU A 339 9.47 -14.94 -0.08
N LEU A 340 9.77 -16.18 -0.48
CA LEU A 340 10.86 -16.48 -1.42
C LEU A 340 10.56 -15.94 -2.83
N LEU A 341 9.32 -16.06 -3.30
CA LEU A 341 8.89 -15.53 -4.61
C LEU A 341 8.85 -14.00 -4.64
N ILE A 342 8.43 -13.36 -3.54
CA ILE A 342 8.35 -11.90 -3.44
C ILE A 342 9.74 -11.28 -3.25
N ILE A 343 10.64 -11.89 -2.48
CA ILE A 343 12.05 -11.44 -2.41
C ILE A 343 12.70 -11.49 -3.80
N LEU A 344 12.34 -12.46 -4.65
CA LEU A 344 12.81 -12.53 -6.04
C LEU A 344 12.15 -11.45 -6.93
N GLN A 345 10.86 -11.15 -6.75
CA GLN A 345 10.11 -10.14 -7.52
C GLN A 345 10.46 -8.69 -7.13
N VAL A 346 10.74 -8.42 -5.86
CA VAL A 346 11.07 -7.08 -5.33
C VAL A 346 12.41 -6.55 -5.87
N ASN A 347 13.29 -7.43 -6.37
CA ASN A 347 14.51 -7.01 -7.08
C ASN A 347 14.23 -6.20 -8.36
N GLN A 348 12.97 -6.10 -8.83
CA GLN A 348 12.61 -5.46 -10.10
C GLN A 348 12.29 -3.97 -10.00
N ILE A 349 11.73 -3.48 -8.89
CA ILE A 349 11.00 -2.19 -8.92
C ILE A 349 11.78 -1.11 -8.20
N SER A 350 12.86 -0.70 -8.86
CA SER A 350 13.53 0.57 -8.59
C SER A 350 12.84 1.65 -9.42
N ASN A 351 11.74 2.19 -8.89
CA ASN A 351 11.14 3.48 -9.29
C ASN A 351 10.45 3.53 -10.69
N PRO A 352 9.10 3.53 -10.78
CA PRO A 352 8.39 3.65 -12.06
C PRO A 352 8.68 4.95 -12.84
N GLY A 353 9.06 6.04 -12.15
CA GLY A 353 9.41 7.32 -12.80
C GLY A 353 10.82 7.38 -13.41
N MET A 354 11.73 6.45 -13.09
CA MET A 354 13.10 6.45 -13.61
C MET A 354 13.27 5.62 -14.88
N LEU A 355 12.15 5.16 -15.44
CA LEU A 355 12.06 4.21 -16.53
C LEU A 355 11.91 4.89 -17.92
N LEU A 356 12.02 6.23 -17.96
CA LEU A 356 11.84 7.07 -19.15
C LEU A 356 13.13 7.50 -19.84
N SER A 357 14.32 6.97 -19.48
CA SER A 357 15.59 7.50 -19.97
C SER A 357 16.58 6.46 -20.51
N ASN A 358 16.14 5.43 -21.25
CA ASN A 358 17.04 4.62 -22.10
C ASN A 358 16.30 4.07 -23.33
N ASP A 359 16.92 4.20 -24.51
CA ASP A 359 16.45 3.84 -25.87
C ASP A 359 16.23 2.32 -26.13
N GLN A 360 15.52 1.63 -25.23
CA GLN A 360 14.98 0.29 -25.50
C GLN A 360 13.52 0.28 -25.02
N PRO A 361 12.57 -0.24 -25.82
CA PRO A 361 11.16 -0.24 -25.43
C PRO A 361 11.02 -0.96 -24.10
N ASN A 362 10.69 -0.17 -23.10
CA ASN A 362 10.59 -0.60 -21.74
C ASN A 362 9.33 -1.49 -21.61
N PRO A 363 9.38 -2.63 -20.92
CA PRO A 363 8.19 -3.44 -20.65
C PRO A 363 7.03 -2.65 -20.01
N VAL A 364 7.32 -1.57 -19.28
CA VAL A 364 6.33 -0.62 -18.73
C VAL A 364 5.74 0.29 -19.82
N GLU A 365 6.53 0.69 -20.82
CA GLU A 365 6.05 1.44 -21.99
C GLU A 365 5.18 0.56 -22.90
N GLN A 366 5.54 -0.71 -23.06
CA GLN A 366 4.72 -1.68 -23.78
C GLN A 366 3.39 -1.93 -23.04
N ARG A 367 3.41 -2.03 -21.70
CA ARG A 367 2.19 -2.15 -20.90
C ARG A 367 1.39 -0.84 -20.84
N TYR A 368 2.05 0.31 -20.89
CA TYR A 368 1.42 1.61 -21.03
C TYR A 368 0.65 1.70 -22.36
N MET A 369 1.24 1.24 -23.45
CA MET A 369 0.56 1.14 -24.76
C MET A 369 -0.62 0.15 -24.73
N GLU A 370 -0.51 -0.97 -24.00
CA GLU A 370 -1.64 -1.88 -23.81
C GLU A 370 -2.75 -1.28 -22.94
N LEU A 371 -2.41 -0.52 -21.90
CA LEU A 371 -3.38 0.20 -21.06
C LEU A 371 -4.08 1.32 -21.84
N LEU A 372 -3.36 2.02 -22.72
CA LEU A 372 -3.94 2.98 -23.66
C LEU A 372 -4.91 2.30 -24.63
N ALA A 373 -4.52 1.14 -25.19
CA ALA A 373 -5.42 0.37 -26.06
C ALA A 373 -6.66 -0.14 -25.31
N LEU A 374 -6.52 -0.52 -24.03
CA LEU A 374 -7.63 -0.91 -23.17
C LEU A 374 -8.54 0.25 -22.81
N ARG A 375 -7.97 1.43 -22.54
CA ARG A 375 -8.71 2.68 -22.32
C ARG A 375 -9.54 3.00 -23.56
N ASP A 376 -8.94 2.92 -24.74
CA ASP A 376 -9.64 3.19 -25.99
C ASP A 376 -10.77 2.18 -26.23
N ASP A 377 -10.59 0.91 -25.85
CA ASP A 377 -11.66 -0.09 -25.89
C ASP A 377 -12.78 0.20 -24.88
N TYR A 378 -12.41 0.61 -23.67
CA TYR A 378 -13.37 0.98 -22.63
C TYR A 378 -14.18 2.22 -23.02
N MET A 379 -13.53 3.25 -23.56
CA MET A 379 -14.20 4.47 -24.04
C MET A 379 -15.16 4.15 -25.20
N ARG A 380 -14.77 3.30 -26.14
CA ARG A 380 -15.66 2.83 -27.22
C ARG A 380 -16.90 2.13 -26.67
N ARG A 381 -16.74 1.19 -25.72
CA ARG A 381 -17.88 0.52 -25.08
C ARG A 381 -18.77 1.48 -24.31
N LEU A 382 -18.20 2.51 -23.69
CA LEU A 382 -18.96 3.53 -22.97
C LEU A 382 -19.82 4.37 -23.93
N GLU A 383 -19.27 4.74 -25.09
CA GLU A 383 -19.98 5.43 -26.16
C GLU A 383 -21.11 4.56 -26.74
N GLU A 384 -20.86 3.27 -26.99
CA GLU A 384 -21.88 2.32 -27.44
C GLU A 384 -23.04 2.20 -26.45
N LEU A 385 -22.74 2.14 -25.15
CA LEU A 385 -23.76 2.09 -24.09
C LEU A 385 -24.58 3.38 -24.00
N GLN A 386 -23.96 4.54 -24.22
CA GLN A 386 -24.65 5.83 -24.29
C GLN A 386 -25.55 5.95 -25.53
N ILE A 387 -25.10 5.47 -26.70
CA ILE A 387 -25.89 5.40 -27.93
C ILE A 387 -27.08 4.44 -27.76
N THR A 388 -26.86 3.31 -27.10
CA THR A 388 -27.92 2.32 -26.85
C THR A 388 -28.99 2.85 -25.90
N ASN A 389 -28.61 3.62 -24.88
CA ASN A 389 -29.58 4.30 -24.00
C ASN A 389 -30.36 5.42 -24.71
N ASN A 390 -29.74 6.16 -25.64
CA ASN A 390 -30.44 7.17 -26.44
C ASN A 390 -31.38 6.56 -27.50
N SER A 391 -31.09 5.35 -27.98
CA SER A 391 -31.93 4.62 -28.95
C SER A 391 -33.13 3.89 -28.32
N LYS A 392 -33.20 3.79 -26.98
CA LYS A 392 -34.25 3.07 -26.23
C LYS A 392 -35.36 3.96 -25.65
N ILE A 393 -35.55 5.17 -26.17
CA ILE A 393 -36.76 5.97 -25.89
C ILE A 393 -37.68 5.94 -27.12
N PRO A 394 -38.60 4.98 -27.25
CA PRO A 394 -39.79 5.19 -28.07
C PRO A 394 -40.74 6.11 -27.30
N ASN A 395 -41.10 7.22 -27.93
CA ASN A 395 -42.29 7.98 -27.58
C ASN A 395 -43.51 7.06 -27.63
N SER A 396 -44.13 6.77 -26.48
CA SER A 396 -45.54 6.36 -26.46
C SER A 396 -46.24 6.89 -25.21
N SER A 397 -47.10 7.85 -25.46
CA SER A 397 -48.14 8.39 -24.61
C SER A 397 -49.13 7.32 -24.11
N ALA A 398 -49.52 7.46 -22.84
CA ALA A 398 -50.80 7.12 -22.20
C ALA A 398 -51.36 5.68 -22.33
N SER A 399 -51.49 4.98 -21.19
CA SER A 399 -52.79 4.76 -20.49
C SER A 399 -52.68 3.70 -19.39
N SER A 400 -53.47 3.91 -18.35
CA SER A 400 -53.62 3.13 -17.12
C SER A 400 -54.24 1.74 -17.32
N THR A 401 -53.73 0.71 -16.63
CA THR A 401 -54.54 -0.28 -15.86
C THR A 401 -53.64 -1.31 -15.15
N SER A 402 -53.95 -1.59 -13.88
CA SER A 402 -53.41 -2.70 -13.07
C SER A 402 -53.94 -4.06 -13.55
N PRO A 403 -53.23 -5.18 -13.30
CA PRO A 403 -53.72 -6.08 -12.25
C PRO A 403 -52.65 -6.87 -11.47
N SER A 404 -53.15 -7.47 -10.40
CA SER A 404 -52.58 -8.24 -9.28
C SER A 404 -51.96 -9.61 -9.56
N GLN A 405 -51.05 -10.01 -8.64
CA GLN A 405 -50.69 -11.35 -8.14
C GLN A 405 -50.08 -12.40 -9.11
N MET A 406 -48.85 -12.84 -8.80
CA MET A 406 -48.56 -14.16 -8.18
C MET A 406 -47.05 -14.33 -7.92
N MET A 407 -46.70 -14.67 -6.67
CA MET A 407 -45.40 -15.22 -6.29
C MET A 407 -45.24 -16.63 -6.85
N SER A 408 -44.04 -16.95 -7.34
CA SER A 408 -43.56 -18.33 -7.41
C SER A 408 -42.15 -18.42 -6.83
N GLN A 409 -42.03 -19.29 -5.82
CA GLN A 409 -40.78 -19.74 -5.23
C GLN A 409 -40.01 -20.59 -6.26
N VAL A 410 -38.69 -20.43 -6.31
CA VAL A 410 -37.80 -21.44 -6.89
C VAL A 410 -36.68 -21.74 -5.88
N GLN A 411 -36.76 -22.93 -5.28
CA GLN A 411 -35.69 -23.61 -4.57
C GLN A 411 -34.74 -24.31 -5.56
N THR A 412 -33.45 -24.30 -5.27
CA THR A 412 -32.48 -25.40 -5.52
C THR A 412 -31.36 -25.21 -4.47
N HIS A 413 -31.15 -26.08 -3.47
CA HIS A 413 -30.58 -27.45 -3.39
C HIS A 413 -29.09 -27.57 -3.77
N PHE A 414 -28.28 -27.66 -2.70
CA PHE A 414 -26.84 -27.88 -2.52
C PHE A 414 -25.91 -26.67 -2.63
#